data_AF-A0A4Y2P8P1-F1
#
_entry.id   AF-A0A4Y2P8P1-F1
#
_cell.length_a   1.000
_cell.length_b   1.000
_cell.length_c   1.000
_cell.angle_alpha   90.00
_cell.angle_beta   90.00
_cell.angle_gamma   90.00
#
_symmetry.space_group_name_H-M   'P 1'
#
loop_
_entity.id
_entity.type
_entity.pdbx_description
1 polymer ?
#
loop_
_entity_poly.entity_id
_entity_poly.type
_entity_poly.pdbx_seq_one_letter_code
_entity_poly.pdbx_strand_id
1 'polypeptide(L)'
;MEMLAQNMSNKAKMEIDYYGTVPLDDVPTTIEGLRNLVAKFRDQVQRVNNGVGVAICAGFRPLSDFNDKYTFLKNKELMDAMDEFNYKFENLRVAKSVLRSFVSDLPEDVPDDYIEKIMDFSERLSNALNVFQEVIANLNMEEGSGQLSPADKAFDDNTKVSGVNKYTKEIKKIISEFVRDTKRFTGIEVSDDLDEKSKNWGFKSRLTKCS
;
A
#
# COMPACT_ATOMS: atom_id res chain seq x y z
N MET A 1 28.95 30.91 -13.67
CA MET A 1 27.76 30.06 -13.56
C MET A 1 28.05 28.58 -13.85
N GLU A 2 29.08 28.24 -14.63
CA GLU A 2 29.47 26.84 -14.88
C GLU A 2 29.92 26.07 -13.61
N MET A 3 30.65 26.70 -12.69
CA MET A 3 31.07 26.06 -11.44
C MET A 3 29.92 25.71 -10.47
N LEU A 4 28.79 26.43 -10.51
CA LEU A 4 27.62 26.13 -9.68
C LEU A 4 26.85 24.91 -10.21
N ALA A 5 26.78 24.75 -11.54
CA ALA A 5 26.17 23.59 -12.18
C ALA A 5 26.99 22.30 -11.93
N GLN A 6 28.33 22.41 -11.99
CA GLN A 6 29.23 21.27 -11.74
C GLN A 6 29.17 20.78 -10.28
N ASN A 7 29.02 21.71 -9.32
CA ASN A 7 28.89 21.35 -7.89
C ASN A 7 27.50 20.80 -7.52
N MET A 8 26.45 21.11 -8.29
CA MET A 8 25.12 20.51 -8.11
C MET A 8 25.00 19.12 -8.76
N SER A 9 25.73 18.86 -9.84
CA SER A 9 25.75 17.57 -10.55
C SER A 9 26.14 16.39 -9.66
N ASN A 10 27.02 16.61 -8.68
CA ASN A 10 27.48 15.55 -7.77
C ASN A 10 26.56 15.34 -6.55
N LYS A 11 25.54 16.20 -6.35
CA LYS A 11 24.63 16.14 -5.19
C LYS A 11 23.17 15.85 -5.57
N ALA A 12 22.82 15.94 -6.85
CA ALA A 12 21.47 15.65 -7.34
C ALA A 12 21.46 14.32 -8.08
N LYS A 13 20.95 13.27 -7.42
CA LYS A 13 20.59 12.01 -8.10
C LYS A 13 19.18 12.19 -8.67
N MET A 14 19.07 12.16 -10.00
CA MET A 14 17.79 12.17 -10.70
C MET A 14 17.49 10.75 -11.15
N GLU A 15 16.38 10.21 -10.67
CA GLU A 15 15.87 8.90 -11.03
C GLU A 15 14.62 9.11 -11.88
N ILE A 16 14.57 8.45 -13.04
CA ILE A 16 13.46 8.55 -13.99
C ILE A 16 12.74 7.21 -14.00
N ASP A 17 11.62 7.13 -13.29
CA ASP A 17 10.73 5.98 -13.34
C ASP A 17 9.66 6.20 -14.41
N TYR A 18 9.64 5.34 -15.44
CA TYR A 18 8.62 5.38 -16.49
C TYR A 18 7.61 4.25 -16.32
N TYR A 19 6.34 4.63 -16.24
CA TYR A 19 5.21 3.69 -16.24
C TYR A 19 4.32 4.03 -17.44
N GLY A 20 4.09 3.06 -18.32
CA GLY A 20 3.27 3.27 -19.50
C GLY A 20 2.71 1.98 -20.07
N THR A 21 1.63 2.11 -20.85
CA THR A 21 0.99 1.01 -21.59
C THR A 21 1.61 0.79 -22.97
N VAL A 22 2.59 1.61 -23.34
CA VAL A 22 3.34 1.55 -24.58
C VAL A 22 4.74 1.02 -24.26
N PRO A 23 5.17 -0.11 -24.83
CA PRO A 23 6.51 -0.64 -24.62
C PRO A 23 7.53 0.35 -25.18
N LEU A 24 8.57 0.61 -24.39
CA LEU A 24 9.69 1.45 -24.80
C LEU A 24 10.78 0.60 -25.45
N ASP A 25 11.46 1.16 -26.45
CA ASP A 25 12.65 0.54 -27.01
C ASP A 25 13.86 0.70 -26.06
N ASP A 26 13.88 1.76 -25.26
CA ASP A 26 14.92 2.04 -24.25
C ASP A 26 14.37 2.95 -23.13
N VAL A 27 14.89 2.81 -21.91
CA VAL A 27 14.49 3.60 -20.73
C VAL A 27 15.45 4.77 -20.57
N PRO A 28 14.98 6.03 -20.69
CA PRO A 28 15.87 7.18 -20.66
C PRO A 28 16.42 7.42 -19.25
N THR A 29 17.75 7.48 -19.14
CA THR A 29 18.47 7.81 -17.90
C THR A 29 18.95 9.27 -17.84
N THR A 30 18.66 10.06 -18.88
CA THR A 30 19.08 11.47 -19.01
C THR A 30 17.90 12.35 -19.47
N ILE A 31 17.99 13.67 -19.21
CA ILE A 31 16.99 14.64 -19.69
C ILE A 31 16.89 14.64 -21.21
N GLU A 32 18.01 14.50 -21.91
CA GLU A 32 18.03 14.41 -23.37
C GLU A 32 17.38 13.11 -23.86
N GLY A 33 17.64 11.98 -23.19
CA GLY A 33 16.95 10.72 -23.42
C GLY A 33 15.44 10.86 -23.24
N LEU A 34 14.98 11.55 -22.20
CA LEU A 34 13.56 11.79 -21.94
C LEU A 34 12.93 12.67 -23.04
N ARG A 35 13.61 13.74 -23.48
CA ARG A 35 13.15 14.58 -24.59
C ARG A 35 13.03 13.78 -25.89
N ASN A 36 14.00 12.93 -26.17
CA ASN A 36 13.98 12.05 -27.34
C ASN A 36 12.86 11.01 -27.25
N LEU A 37 12.60 10.48 -26.05
CA LEU A 37 11.47 9.58 -25.82
C LEU A 37 10.15 10.27 -26.14
N VAL A 38 9.92 11.48 -25.60
CA VAL A 38 8.70 12.26 -25.86
C VAL A 38 8.55 12.58 -27.35
N ALA A 39 9.63 12.93 -28.04
CA ALA A 39 9.60 13.23 -29.48
C ALA A 39 9.19 12.02 -30.32
N LYS A 40 9.58 10.81 -29.91
CA LYS A 40 9.27 9.54 -30.60
C LYS A 40 7.99 8.87 -30.10
N PHE A 41 7.34 9.44 -29.09
CA PHE A 41 6.20 8.81 -28.42
C PHE A 41 5.03 8.54 -29.38
N ARG A 42 4.78 9.44 -30.34
CA ARG A 42 3.73 9.25 -31.35
C ARG A 42 3.98 8.00 -32.19
N ASP A 43 5.21 7.79 -32.64
CA ASP A 43 5.59 6.63 -33.46
C ASP A 43 5.57 5.33 -32.63
N GLN A 44 5.90 5.42 -31.35
CA GLN A 44 5.76 4.32 -30.39
C GLN A 44 4.29 3.92 -30.19
N VAL A 45 3.39 4.88 -29.99
CA VAL A 45 1.94 4.65 -29.89
C VAL A 45 1.41 4.02 -31.17
N GLN A 46 1.87 4.49 -32.35
CA GLN A 46 1.44 3.95 -33.64
C GLN A 46 1.77 2.46 -33.79
N ARG A 47 2.86 1.98 -33.17
CA ARG A 47 3.22 0.55 -33.16
C ARG A 47 2.32 -0.30 -32.26
N VAL A 48 1.61 0.30 -31.30
CA VAL A 48 0.69 -0.40 -30.40
C VAL A 48 -0.73 -0.34 -30.95
N ASN A 49 -1.25 -1.49 -31.39
CA ASN A 49 -2.59 -1.62 -31.96
C ASN A 49 -2.88 -0.58 -33.07
N ASN A 50 -1.90 -0.31 -33.95
CA ASN A 50 -2.01 0.70 -35.02
C ASN A 50 -2.40 2.10 -34.52
N GLY A 51 -1.95 2.50 -33.33
CA GLY A 51 -2.24 3.81 -32.74
C GLY A 51 -3.54 3.86 -31.94
N VAL A 52 -4.30 2.77 -31.87
CA VAL A 52 -5.49 2.66 -31.00
C VAL A 52 -5.09 2.61 -29.52
N GLY A 53 -3.86 2.17 -29.22
CA GLY A 53 -3.35 2.04 -27.88
C GLY A 53 -3.98 0.88 -27.09
N VAL A 54 -3.73 0.88 -25.79
CA VAL A 54 -4.31 -0.08 -24.84
C VAL A 54 -5.42 0.61 -24.08
N ALA A 55 -6.54 -0.07 -23.83
CA ALA A 55 -7.64 0.48 -23.06
C ALA A 55 -7.18 0.85 -21.64
N ILE A 56 -7.26 2.15 -21.31
CA ILE A 56 -6.89 2.69 -19.99
C ILE A 56 -8.08 2.64 -19.03
N CYS A 57 -9.31 2.69 -19.56
CA CYS A 57 -10.54 2.68 -18.78
C CYS A 57 -11.52 1.66 -19.37
N ALA A 58 -12.09 0.83 -18.50
CA ALA A 58 -13.21 -0.03 -18.83
C ALA A 58 -14.43 0.43 -18.03
N GLY A 59 -15.52 0.73 -18.74
CA GLY A 59 -16.81 1.02 -18.13
C GLY A 59 -17.55 -0.29 -17.85
N PHE A 60 -17.74 -0.61 -16.57
CA PHE A 60 -18.57 -1.75 -16.18
C PHE A 60 -19.97 -1.27 -15.84
N ARG A 61 -20.99 -1.95 -16.37
CA ARG A 61 -22.36 -1.83 -15.90
C ARG A 61 -22.90 -3.18 -15.46
N PRO A 62 -23.63 -3.25 -14.33
CA PRO A 62 -24.34 -4.47 -13.94
C PRO A 62 -25.24 -4.97 -15.07
N LEU A 63 -25.24 -6.29 -15.32
CA LEU A 63 -26.15 -6.89 -16.30
C LEU A 63 -27.63 -6.73 -15.91
N SER A 64 -27.90 -6.57 -14.61
CA SER A 64 -29.22 -6.25 -14.07
C SER A 64 -29.78 -4.94 -14.61
N ASP A 65 -28.93 -3.97 -14.97
CA ASP A 65 -29.39 -2.69 -15.55
C ASP A 65 -30.03 -2.88 -16.94
N PHE A 66 -29.74 -4.01 -17.60
CA PHE A 66 -30.24 -4.32 -18.93
C PHE A 66 -31.30 -5.42 -18.91
N ASN A 67 -31.30 -6.30 -17.91
CA ASN A 67 -32.24 -7.40 -17.79
C ASN A 67 -32.33 -7.93 -16.35
N ASP A 68 -33.54 -7.92 -15.78
CA ASP A 68 -33.83 -8.36 -14.40
C ASP A 68 -33.50 -9.83 -14.12
N LYS A 69 -33.35 -10.68 -15.15
CA LYS A 69 -32.90 -12.07 -14.97
C LYS A 69 -31.48 -12.18 -14.39
N TYR A 70 -30.70 -11.10 -14.44
CA TYR A 70 -29.37 -10.99 -13.84
C TYR A 70 -29.41 -10.28 -12.48
N THR A 71 -30.58 -10.07 -11.90
CA THR A 71 -30.73 -9.60 -10.52
C THR A 71 -30.55 -10.80 -9.60
N PHE A 72 -29.33 -10.96 -9.09
CA PHE A 72 -29.02 -12.01 -8.11
C PHE A 72 -29.62 -11.66 -6.76
N LEU A 73 -30.11 -12.67 -6.04
CA LEU A 73 -30.53 -12.54 -4.66
C LEU A 73 -29.29 -12.29 -3.80
N LYS A 74 -29.04 -11.02 -3.49
CA LYS A 74 -27.98 -10.66 -2.55
C LYS A 74 -28.40 -11.09 -1.16
N ASN A 75 -27.53 -11.83 -0.48
CA ASN A 75 -27.77 -12.13 0.92
C ASN A 75 -27.60 -10.84 1.74
N LYS A 76 -28.71 -10.35 2.32
CA LYS A 76 -28.72 -9.11 3.12
C LYS A 76 -27.81 -9.22 4.35
N GLU A 77 -27.76 -10.38 4.97
CA GLU A 77 -26.90 -10.65 6.12
C GLU A 77 -25.42 -10.57 5.74
N LEU A 78 -25.05 -11.10 4.57
CA LEU A 78 -23.69 -10.94 4.05
C LEU A 78 -23.36 -9.46 3.81
N MET A 79 -24.27 -8.69 3.21
CA MET A 79 -24.07 -7.27 2.96
C MET A 79 -23.90 -6.46 4.25
N ASP A 80 -24.70 -6.76 5.29
CA ASP A 80 -24.57 -6.09 6.59
C ASP A 80 -23.23 -6.45 7.27
N ALA A 81 -22.73 -7.67 7.08
CA ALA A 81 -21.43 -8.12 7.60
C ALA A 81 -20.22 -7.55 6.81
N MET A 82 -20.42 -7.12 5.57
CA MET A 82 -19.34 -6.62 4.70
C MET A 82 -18.71 -5.31 5.19
N ASP A 83 -19.47 -4.47 5.89
CA ASP A 83 -18.94 -3.21 6.44
C ASP A 83 -17.89 -3.49 7.53
N GLU A 84 -18.20 -4.42 8.44
CA GLU A 84 -17.26 -4.84 9.48
C GLU A 84 -16.05 -5.56 8.90
N PHE A 85 -16.27 -6.46 7.94
CA PHE A 85 -15.20 -7.16 7.22
C PHE A 85 -14.24 -6.19 6.53
N ASN A 86 -14.77 -5.22 5.78
CA ASN A 86 -13.98 -4.18 5.11
C ASN A 86 -13.19 -3.35 6.13
N TYR A 87 -13.82 -2.96 7.23
CA TYR A 87 -13.14 -2.23 8.28
C TYR A 87 -11.95 -3.02 8.87
N LYS A 88 -12.12 -4.31 9.17
CA LYS A 88 -11.04 -5.18 9.66
C LYS A 88 -9.91 -5.31 8.65
N PHE A 89 -10.27 -5.52 7.38
CA PHE A 89 -9.30 -5.62 6.28
C PHE A 89 -8.50 -4.31 6.10
N GLU A 90 -9.17 -3.17 6.12
CA GLU A 90 -8.51 -1.87 6.05
C GLU A 90 -7.59 -1.63 7.27
N ASN A 91 -7.98 -2.06 8.48
CA ASN A 91 -7.08 -1.96 9.63
C ASN A 91 -5.76 -2.71 9.44
N LEU A 92 -5.80 -3.90 8.82
CA LEU A 92 -4.61 -4.67 8.47
C LEU A 92 -3.79 -3.98 7.38
N ARG A 93 -4.43 -3.47 6.32
CA ARG A 93 -3.75 -2.75 5.23
C ARG A 93 -3.04 -1.49 5.72
N VAL A 94 -3.71 -0.71 6.56
CA VAL A 94 -3.13 0.48 7.19
C VAL A 94 -1.94 0.09 8.05
N ALA A 95 -2.07 -0.93 8.91
CA ALA A 95 -0.96 -1.42 9.73
C ALA A 95 0.24 -1.88 8.88
N LYS A 96 0.00 -2.57 7.75
CA LYS A 96 1.06 -2.99 6.82
C LYS A 96 1.75 -1.81 6.16
N SER A 97 0.98 -0.78 5.79
CA SER A 97 1.54 0.47 5.24
C SER A 97 2.42 1.19 6.27
N VAL A 98 1.97 1.26 7.53
CA VAL A 98 2.74 1.87 8.62
C VAL A 98 4.02 1.08 8.88
N LEU A 99 3.93 -0.25 8.99
CA LEU A 99 5.07 -1.14 9.17
C LEU A 99 6.11 -0.96 8.04
N ARG A 100 5.67 -0.98 6.78
CA ARG A 100 6.57 -0.79 5.63
C ARG A 100 7.29 0.55 5.69
N SER A 101 6.57 1.61 6.02
CA SER A 101 7.14 2.96 6.14
C SER A 101 8.17 3.00 7.27
N PHE A 102 7.82 2.47 8.43
CA PHE A 102 8.71 2.40 9.59
C PHE A 102 9.99 1.62 9.29
N VAL A 103 9.88 0.41 8.73
CA VAL A 103 11.03 -0.43 8.38
C VAL A 103 11.96 0.25 7.37
N SER A 104 11.40 1.01 6.42
CA SER A 104 12.18 1.74 5.42
C SER A 104 12.94 2.93 6.00
N ASP A 105 12.52 3.43 7.16
CA ASP A 105 13.11 4.57 7.88
C ASP A 105 13.98 4.12 9.08
N LEU A 106 14.19 2.82 9.30
CA LEU A 106 15.02 2.32 10.40
C LEU A 106 16.50 2.70 10.20
N PRO A 107 17.22 3.07 11.28
CA PRO A 107 18.67 3.27 11.23
C PRO A 107 19.40 1.94 11.00
N GLU A 108 20.67 1.97 10.63
CA GLU A 108 21.47 0.74 10.43
C GLU A 108 21.65 -0.07 11.73
N ASP A 109 21.77 0.62 12.87
CA ASP A 109 22.01 0.02 14.18
C ASP A 109 20.71 -0.17 14.99
N VAL A 110 19.78 -1.00 14.48
CA VAL A 110 18.57 -1.38 15.23
C VAL A 110 18.91 -2.48 16.25
N PRO A 111 18.51 -2.33 17.53
CA PRO A 111 18.68 -3.39 18.50
C PRO A 111 17.92 -4.68 18.14
N ASP A 112 18.52 -5.85 18.37
CA ASP A 112 17.98 -7.16 17.99
C ASP A 112 16.58 -7.43 18.58
N ASP A 113 16.30 -6.95 19.79
CA ASP A 113 15.00 -7.14 20.44
C ASP A 113 13.87 -6.42 19.70
N TYR A 114 14.17 -5.28 19.07
CA TYR A 114 13.23 -4.57 18.22
C TYR A 114 13.05 -5.24 16.86
N ILE A 115 14.12 -5.78 16.28
CA ILE A 115 14.04 -6.57 15.05
C ILE A 115 13.11 -7.77 15.28
N GLU A 116 13.28 -8.51 16.38
CA GLU A 116 12.44 -9.66 16.72
C GLU A 116 10.97 -9.26 16.89
N LYS A 117 10.69 -8.17 17.61
CA LYS A 117 9.31 -7.64 17.77
C LYS A 117 8.67 -7.25 16.44
N ILE A 118 9.43 -6.60 15.55
CA ILE A 118 8.96 -6.19 14.22
C ILE A 118 8.67 -7.41 13.35
N MET A 119 9.54 -8.42 13.39
CA MET A 119 9.37 -9.67 12.65
C MET A 119 8.13 -10.45 13.13
N ASP A 120 7.98 -10.64 14.45
CA ASP A 120 6.80 -11.30 15.05
C ASP A 120 5.50 -10.58 14.66
N PHE A 121 5.48 -9.24 14.72
CA PHE A 121 4.30 -8.48 14.30
C PHE A 121 4.04 -8.61 12.79
N SER A 122 5.09 -8.54 11.96
CA SER A 122 5.00 -8.65 10.51
C SER A 122 4.44 -10.00 10.07
N GLU A 123 4.89 -11.08 10.69
CA GLU A 123 4.43 -12.43 10.42
C GLU A 123 2.93 -12.58 10.73
N ARG A 124 2.53 -12.22 11.96
CA ARG A 124 1.12 -12.27 12.38
C ARG A 124 0.20 -11.41 11.51
N LEU A 125 0.64 -10.20 11.18
CA LEU A 125 -0.09 -9.30 10.28
C LEU A 125 -0.25 -9.91 8.89
N SER A 126 0.79 -10.56 8.36
CA SER A 126 0.75 -11.21 7.05
C SER A 126 -0.16 -12.44 7.07
N ASN A 127 -0.13 -13.25 8.12
CA ASN A 127 -1.01 -14.40 8.29
C ASN A 127 -2.48 -13.97 8.28
N ALA A 128 -2.85 -12.94 9.05
CA ALA A 128 -4.20 -12.40 9.02
C ALA A 128 -4.60 -11.89 7.63
N LEU A 129 -3.73 -11.10 6.97
CA LEU A 129 -4.01 -10.58 5.63
C LEU A 129 -4.22 -11.66 4.58
N ASN A 130 -3.42 -12.73 4.62
CA ASN A 130 -3.53 -13.82 3.65
C ASN A 130 -4.90 -14.50 3.76
N VAL A 131 -5.40 -14.77 4.98
CA VAL A 131 -6.73 -15.35 5.17
C VAL A 131 -7.84 -14.42 4.67
N PHE A 132 -7.72 -13.11 4.89
CA PHE A 132 -8.67 -12.15 4.29
C PHE A 132 -8.65 -12.21 2.77
N GLN A 133 -7.48 -12.26 2.15
CA GLN A 133 -7.33 -12.35 0.70
C GLN A 133 -7.92 -13.64 0.13
N GLU A 134 -7.74 -14.77 0.83
CA GLU A 134 -8.35 -16.05 0.48
C GLU A 134 -9.88 -15.99 0.56
N VAL A 135 -10.44 -15.43 1.63
CA VAL A 135 -11.90 -15.24 1.77
C VAL A 135 -12.44 -14.34 0.66
N ILE A 136 -11.77 -13.22 0.35
CA ILE A 136 -12.16 -12.32 -0.74
C ILE A 136 -12.12 -13.05 -2.10
N ALA A 137 -11.06 -13.83 -2.35
CA ALA A 137 -10.89 -14.53 -3.62
C ALA A 137 -11.98 -15.59 -3.87
N ASN A 138 -12.54 -16.14 -2.80
CA ASN A 138 -13.57 -17.18 -2.85
C ASN A 138 -14.96 -16.66 -2.45
N LEU A 139 -15.16 -15.34 -2.35
CA LEU A 139 -16.40 -14.74 -1.86
C LEU A 139 -17.56 -15.06 -2.80
N ASN A 140 -18.62 -15.64 -2.24
CA ASN A 140 -19.86 -15.95 -2.95
C ASN A 140 -21.01 -15.09 -2.42
N MET A 141 -21.57 -14.24 -3.30
CA MET A 141 -22.64 -13.28 -2.96
C MET A 141 -24.00 -13.94 -2.67
N GLU A 142 -24.16 -15.22 -3.03
CA GLU A 142 -25.35 -16.02 -2.75
C GLU A 142 -25.26 -16.73 -1.39
N GLU A 143 -24.05 -16.89 -0.86
CA GLU A 143 -23.81 -17.52 0.44
C GLU A 143 -23.96 -16.51 1.59
N GLY A 144 -24.18 -17.04 2.80
CA GLY A 144 -24.34 -16.21 4.00
C GLY A 144 -23.03 -15.64 4.54
N SER A 145 -23.15 -14.83 5.59
CA SER A 145 -22.04 -14.19 6.32
C SER A 145 -21.03 -15.19 6.92
N GLY A 146 -21.44 -16.46 7.13
CA GLY A 146 -20.59 -17.50 7.73
C GLY A 146 -19.26 -17.76 7.00
N GLN A 147 -19.21 -17.46 5.69
CA GLN A 147 -17.98 -17.56 4.89
C GLN A 147 -16.88 -16.57 5.32
N LEU A 148 -17.23 -15.51 6.06
CA LEU A 148 -16.29 -14.51 6.57
C LEU A 148 -15.59 -14.94 7.87
N SER A 149 -16.14 -15.94 8.55
CA SER A 149 -15.66 -16.40 9.86
C SER A 149 -14.17 -16.78 9.91
N PRO A 150 -13.54 -17.37 8.87
CA PRO A 150 -12.10 -17.64 8.90
C PRO A 150 -11.28 -16.35 9.01
N ALA A 151 -11.68 -15.29 8.31
CA ALA A 151 -11.01 -14.00 8.34
C ALA A 151 -11.22 -13.29 9.68
N ASP A 152 -12.42 -13.33 10.24
CA ASP A 152 -12.70 -12.79 11.58
C ASP A 152 -11.83 -13.47 12.64
N LYS A 153 -11.78 -14.80 12.61
CA LYS A 153 -10.93 -15.58 13.51
C LYS A 153 -9.45 -15.22 13.32
N ALA A 154 -8.96 -15.15 12.08
CA ALA A 154 -7.58 -14.78 11.82
C ALA A 154 -7.26 -13.35 12.30
N PHE A 155 -8.20 -12.41 12.17
CA PHE A 155 -8.07 -11.06 12.71
C PHE A 155 -7.90 -11.09 14.23
N ASP A 156 -8.67 -11.90 14.94
CA ASP A 156 -8.68 -12.02 16.39
C ASP A 156 -7.49 -12.79 16.95
N ASP A 157 -7.13 -13.93 16.38
CA ASP A 157 -6.09 -14.82 16.89
C ASP A 157 -4.67 -14.27 16.70
N ASN A 158 -4.45 -13.37 15.73
CA ASN A 158 -3.11 -12.90 15.33
C ASN A 158 -2.70 -11.54 15.93
N THR A 159 -3.45 -10.97 16.86
CA THR A 159 -3.05 -9.72 17.54
C THR A 159 -2.86 -9.92 19.04
N LYS A 160 -1.95 -9.14 19.62
CA LYS A 160 -1.74 -9.09 21.07
C LYS A 160 -2.51 -7.93 21.72
N VAL A 161 -3.24 -7.14 20.91
CA VAL A 161 -3.96 -5.93 21.34
C VAL A 161 -5.45 -6.10 21.10
N SER A 162 -6.27 -5.63 22.04
CA SER A 162 -7.73 -5.69 21.93
C SER A 162 -8.34 -4.38 21.41
N GLY A 163 -9.57 -4.48 20.91
CA GLY A 163 -10.43 -3.36 20.55
C GLY A 163 -10.26 -2.84 19.11
N VAL A 164 -10.91 -1.70 18.86
CA VAL A 164 -10.94 -1.03 17.55
C VAL A 164 -9.51 -0.63 17.14
N ASN A 165 -9.18 -0.83 15.87
CA ASN A 165 -7.90 -0.54 15.24
C ASN A 165 -6.69 -1.27 15.82
N LYS A 166 -6.88 -2.45 16.42
CA LYS A 166 -5.85 -3.19 17.18
C LYS A 166 -4.50 -3.36 16.48
N TYR A 167 -4.45 -3.73 15.19
CA TYR A 167 -3.16 -3.87 14.48
C TYR A 167 -2.45 -2.53 14.30
N THR A 168 -3.21 -1.48 13.96
CA THR A 168 -2.66 -0.13 13.86
C THR A 168 -2.19 0.39 15.23
N LYS A 169 -2.88 0.06 16.32
CA LYS A 169 -2.45 0.40 17.68
C LYS A 169 -1.17 -0.36 18.06
N GLU A 170 -1.10 -1.64 17.74
CA GLU A 170 0.04 -2.49 18.05
C GLU A 170 1.32 -2.00 17.39
N ILE A 171 1.30 -1.71 16.08
CA ILE A 171 2.48 -1.17 15.40
C ILE A 171 2.87 0.22 15.91
N LYS A 172 1.89 1.09 16.22
CA LYS A 172 2.17 2.39 16.83
C LYS A 172 2.83 2.24 18.21
N LYS A 173 2.43 1.23 18.99
CA LYS A 173 3.06 0.93 20.28
C LYS A 173 4.52 0.51 20.08
N ILE A 174 4.81 -0.43 19.18
CA ILE A 174 6.17 -0.86 18.84
C ILE A 174 7.05 0.33 18.44
N ILE A 175 6.54 1.19 17.54
CA ILE A 175 7.22 2.41 17.09
C ILE A 175 7.50 3.35 18.27
N SER A 176 6.50 3.60 19.11
CA SER A 176 6.65 4.53 20.24
C SER A 176 7.66 4.05 21.28
N GLU A 177 7.72 2.73 21.52
CA GLU A 177 8.70 2.10 22.39
C GLU A 177 10.10 2.26 21.79
N PHE A 178 10.26 1.96 20.50
CA PHE A 178 11.52 2.10 19.78
C PHE A 178 12.06 3.54 19.86
N VAL A 179 11.24 4.54 19.51
CA VAL A 179 11.63 5.96 19.53
C VAL A 179 12.01 6.42 20.94
N ARG A 180 11.24 6.01 21.96
CA ARG A 180 11.53 6.37 23.36
C ARG A 180 12.86 5.77 23.83
N ASP A 181 13.13 4.52 23.47
CA ASP A 181 14.29 3.81 23.97
C ASP A 181 15.56 4.23 23.20
N THR A 182 15.48 4.46 21.88
CA THR A 182 16.58 5.07 21.10
C THR A 182 16.95 6.48 21.59
N LYS A 183 15.98 7.32 21.98
CA LYS A 183 16.23 8.62 22.65
C LYS A 183 17.01 8.47 23.96
N ARG A 184 16.85 7.36 24.70
CA ARG A 184 17.57 7.10 25.95
C ARG A 184 18.98 6.55 25.73
N PHE A 185 19.22 5.77 24.69
CA PHE A 185 20.50 5.09 24.47
C PHE A 185 21.56 5.95 23.76
N THR A 186 21.16 6.89 22.91
CA THR A 186 22.12 7.64 22.07
C THR A 186 22.58 8.96 22.69
N GLY A 187 21.85 9.55 23.64
CA GLY A 187 22.14 10.91 24.15
C GLY A 187 22.10 12.01 23.06
N ILE A 188 21.73 11.63 21.84
CA ILE A 188 21.59 12.44 20.65
C ILE A 188 20.09 12.50 20.41
N GLU A 189 19.54 13.70 20.22
CA GLU A 189 18.17 13.87 19.75
C GLU A 189 18.01 12.99 18.51
N VAL A 190 17.18 11.94 18.61
CA VAL A 190 16.64 11.24 17.44
C VAL A 190 16.26 12.32 16.45
N SER A 191 16.85 12.33 15.25
CA SER A 191 16.73 13.47 14.35
C SER A 191 15.27 13.90 14.30
N ASP A 192 15.00 15.20 14.41
CA ASP A 192 13.63 15.74 14.48
C ASP A 192 12.73 15.12 13.40
N ASP A 193 13.32 14.72 12.26
CA ASP A 193 12.72 13.96 11.17
C ASP A 193 12.04 12.64 11.59
N LEU A 194 12.63 11.80 12.45
CA LEU A 194 12.02 10.53 12.86
C LEU A 194 10.84 10.75 13.82
N ASP A 195 10.93 11.74 14.70
CA ASP A 195 9.85 12.10 15.62
C ASP A 195 8.69 12.77 14.85
N GLU A 196 8.98 13.57 13.84
CA GLU A 196 7.99 14.16 12.93
C GLU A 196 7.38 13.12 11.97
N LYS A 197 8.17 12.19 11.44
CA LYS A 197 7.68 11.05 10.63
C LYS A 197 6.77 10.13 11.42
N SER A 198 7.09 9.87 12.70
CA SER A 198 6.24 9.05 13.58
C SER A 198 4.81 9.61 13.73
N LYS A 199 4.69 10.95 13.74
CA LYS A 199 3.41 11.67 13.75
C LYS A 199 2.69 11.57 12.40
N ASN A 200 3.44 11.54 11.30
CA ASN A 200 2.92 11.50 9.93
C ASN A 200 2.56 10.09 9.41
N TRP A 201 3.05 9.01 10.02
CA TRP A 201 2.64 7.64 9.66
C TRP A 201 1.15 7.35 9.89
N GLY A 202 0.41 8.27 10.51
CA GLY A 202 -1.04 8.13 10.74
C GLY A 202 -1.98 8.50 9.59
N PHE A 203 -1.54 9.14 8.49
CA PHE A 203 -2.50 9.84 7.61
C PHE A 203 -2.08 10.01 6.14
N LYS A 204 -2.03 8.93 5.33
CA LYS A 204 -2.11 9.04 3.85
C LYS A 204 -2.80 7.85 3.20
N SER A 205 -4.11 7.67 3.40
CA SER A 205 -4.95 6.93 2.44
C SER A 205 -5.46 7.91 1.37
N ARG A 206 -4.68 8.13 0.30
CA ARG A 206 -5.23 8.78 -0.90
C ARG A 206 -6.02 7.74 -1.69
N LEU A 207 -7.30 7.62 -1.39
CA LEU A 207 -8.27 7.12 -2.36
C LEU A 207 -8.50 8.26 -3.37
N THR A 208 -7.80 8.21 -4.50
CA THR A 208 -8.20 8.95 -5.70
C THR A 208 -9.56 8.41 -6.13
N LYS A 209 -10.63 9.16 -5.80
CA LYS A 209 -11.97 8.91 -6.32
C LYS A 209 -11.96 9.23 -7.81
N CYS A 210 -12.21 8.23 -8.64
CA CYS A 210 -12.69 8.45 -9.99
C CYS A 210 -14.16 8.88 -9.87
N SER A 211 -14.42 10.13 -10.25
CA SER A 211 -15.75 10.72 -10.41
C SER A 211 -16.36 10.34 -11.75
#